data_AF-A0A397RZW2-F1
#
_entry.id   AF-A0A397RZW2-F1
#
_cell.length_a   1.000
_cell.length_b   1.000
_cell.length_c   1.000
_cell.angle_alpha   90.00
_cell.angle_beta   90.00
_cell.angle_gamma   90.00
#
_symmetry.space_group_name_H-M   'P 1'
#
loop_
_entity.id
_entity.type
_entity.pdbx_description
1 polymer ?
#
loop_
_entity_poly.entity_id
_entity_poly.type
_entity_poly.pdbx_seq_one_letter_code
_entity_poly.pdbx_strand_id
1 'polypeptide(L)'
;MILEAIFQSAENLYKYADYDENFTDGHLESSIIYYNYYLVKYTNLLTTNREGKDSITAIAPIKIRQQVYASLGSRGFATSNHPQMKKLVSEILGEMEKYREVVDEEKKKELNSEAEKIIRTGMQLWFCLKAQEPVPKIQWFKSGDRIETHLMMGSWESENIKEMELDFTFFPLITTTEHDKQVFNKAQVFVRPKQTG
;
A
#
# COMPACT_ATOMS: atom_id res chain seq x y z
N MET A 1 2.82 -2.46 11.41
CA MET A 1 2.29 -3.82 11.08
C MET A 1 2.65 -4.18 9.64
N ILE A 2 2.69 -5.46 9.23
CA ILE A 2 3.36 -5.90 7.97
C ILE A 2 2.80 -5.20 6.72
N LEU A 3 1.46 -5.18 6.55
CA LEU A 3 0.85 -4.58 5.35
C LEU A 3 1.07 -3.06 5.28
N GLU A 4 1.05 -2.38 6.43
CA GLU A 4 1.42 -0.96 6.53
C GLU A 4 2.87 -0.72 6.12
N ALA A 5 3.82 -1.57 6.54
CA ALA A 5 5.21 -1.48 6.12
C ALA A 5 5.38 -1.71 4.61
N ILE A 6 4.62 -2.66 4.03
CA ILE A 6 4.61 -2.89 2.58
C ILE A 6 4.08 -1.66 1.84
N PHE A 7 2.95 -1.10 2.27
CA PHE A 7 2.35 0.09 1.63
C PHE A 7 3.26 1.32 1.77
N GLN A 8 3.90 1.49 2.93
CA GLN A 8 4.88 2.54 3.13
C GLN A 8 6.10 2.36 2.21
N SER A 9 6.55 1.12 2.00
CA SER A 9 7.63 0.81 1.05
C SER A 9 7.20 1.14 -0.39
N ALA A 10 5.97 0.77 -0.76
CA ALA A 10 5.38 1.06 -2.06
C ALA A 10 5.30 2.58 -2.34
N GLU A 11 4.83 3.36 -1.35
CA GLU A 11 4.75 4.82 -1.44
C GLU A 11 6.13 5.47 -1.61
N ASN A 12 7.19 4.84 -1.08
CA ASN A 12 8.55 5.33 -1.17
C ASN A 12 9.34 4.79 -2.37
N LEU A 13 8.74 3.97 -3.25
CA LEU A 13 9.45 3.36 -4.38
C LEU A 13 10.13 4.40 -5.28
N TYR A 14 9.48 5.54 -5.54
CA TYR A 14 10.03 6.60 -6.39
C TYR A 14 11.41 7.10 -5.94
N LYS A 15 11.76 6.96 -4.65
CA LYS A 15 13.06 7.40 -4.10
C LYS A 15 14.23 6.58 -4.63
N TYR A 16 13.95 5.38 -5.12
CA TYR A 16 14.94 4.47 -5.69
C TYR A 16 14.98 4.55 -7.21
N ALA A 17 14.35 5.54 -7.84
CA ALA A 17 14.49 5.73 -9.28
C ALA A 17 15.97 5.98 -9.61
N ASP A 18 16.51 5.19 -10.54
CA ASP A 18 17.85 5.42 -11.05
C ASP A 18 17.81 6.59 -12.04
N TYR A 19 18.75 7.51 -11.89
CA TYR A 19 18.92 8.66 -12.78
C TYR A 19 19.98 8.39 -13.86
N ASP A 20 20.70 7.27 -13.75
CA ASP A 20 21.70 6.86 -14.72
C ASP A 20 21.02 6.38 -16.03
N GLU A 21 21.64 6.69 -17.16
CA GLU A 21 21.22 6.23 -18.48
C GLU A 21 21.43 4.71 -18.64
N ASN A 22 22.26 4.11 -17.78
CA ASN A 22 22.50 2.67 -17.74
C ASN A 22 21.35 1.95 -17.03
N PHE A 23 20.50 1.29 -17.83
CA PHE A 23 19.37 0.51 -17.34
C PHE A 23 19.80 -0.56 -16.32
N THR A 24 19.37 -0.39 -15.07
CA THR A 24 19.41 -1.44 -14.04
C THR A 24 17.99 -1.99 -13.85
N ASP A 25 17.76 -3.25 -14.26
CA ASP A 25 16.43 -3.88 -14.20
C ASP A 25 15.82 -3.84 -12.79
N GLY A 26 16.66 -3.87 -11.74
CA GLY A 26 16.20 -3.76 -10.37
C GLY A 26 15.35 -2.51 -10.13
N HIS A 27 15.67 -1.34 -10.69
CA HIS A 27 15.00 -0.08 -10.33
C HIS A 27 13.85 0.31 -11.27
N LEU A 28 13.45 -0.58 -12.18
CA LEU A 28 12.48 -0.29 -13.23
C LEU A 28 11.14 0.24 -12.70
N GLU A 29 10.53 -0.43 -11.72
CA GLU A 29 9.25 0.00 -11.13
C GLU A 29 9.38 1.39 -10.48
N SER A 30 10.53 1.64 -9.84
CA SER A 30 10.81 2.92 -9.17
C SER A 30 10.89 4.05 -10.18
N SER A 31 11.61 3.83 -11.28
CA SER A 31 11.73 4.78 -12.38
C SER A 31 10.38 5.02 -13.07
N ILE A 32 9.59 3.97 -13.33
CA ILE A 32 8.23 4.10 -13.90
C ILE A 32 7.36 4.99 -13.01
N ILE A 33 7.35 4.76 -11.70
CA ILE A 33 6.56 5.56 -10.75
C ILE A 33 7.01 7.01 -10.75
N TYR A 34 8.32 7.25 -10.72
CA TYR A 34 8.91 8.59 -10.73
C TYR A 34 8.54 9.37 -11.99
N TYR A 35 8.78 8.82 -13.18
CA TYR A 35 8.47 9.50 -14.44
C TYR A 35 6.96 9.68 -14.64
N ASN A 36 6.14 8.71 -14.21
CA ASN A 36 4.68 8.84 -14.22
C ASN A 36 4.20 10.02 -13.37
N TYR A 37 4.77 10.23 -12.18
CA TYR A 37 4.42 11.39 -11.35
C TYR A 37 4.60 12.71 -12.10
N TYR A 38 5.75 12.90 -12.77
CA TYR A 38 6.01 14.11 -13.54
C TYR A 38 5.12 14.21 -14.77
N LEU A 39 4.89 13.11 -15.48
CA LEU A 39 4.04 13.12 -16.66
C LEU A 39 2.59 13.51 -16.29
N VAL A 40 2.03 12.93 -15.23
CA VAL A 40 0.72 13.31 -14.70
C VAL A 40 0.70 14.77 -14.26
N LYS A 41 1.73 15.24 -13.54
CA LYS A 41 1.87 16.64 -13.11
C LYS A 41 1.85 17.60 -14.29
N TYR A 42 2.67 17.37 -15.31
CA TYR A 42 2.74 18.26 -16.48
C TYR A 42 1.49 18.17 -17.35
N THR A 43 0.86 17.01 -17.43
CA THR A 43 -0.43 16.87 -18.14
C THR A 43 -1.54 17.64 -17.42
N ASN A 44 -1.60 17.60 -16.08
CA ASN A 44 -2.52 18.45 -15.32
C ASN A 44 -2.25 19.94 -15.54
N LEU A 45 -0.98 20.37 -15.52
CA LEU A 45 -0.61 21.76 -15.80
C LEU A 45 -0.99 22.20 -17.22
N LEU A 46 -0.92 21.28 -18.19
CA LEU A 46 -1.42 21.54 -19.54
C LEU A 46 -2.92 21.84 -19.51
N THR A 47 -3.71 21.02 -18.80
CA THR A 47 -5.16 21.20 -18.64
C THR A 47 -5.52 22.51 -17.92
N THR A 48 -4.76 22.92 -16.91
CA THR A 48 -5.08 24.12 -16.11
C THR A 48 -4.59 25.42 -16.71
N ASN A 49 -3.48 25.40 -17.45
CA ASN A 49 -2.76 26.62 -17.84
C ASN A 49 -2.94 27.00 -19.32
N ARG A 50 -3.56 26.13 -20.14
CA ARG A 50 -3.81 26.40 -21.56
C ARG A 50 -5.30 26.60 -21.82
N GLU A 51 -5.60 27.39 -22.85
CA GLU A 51 -6.96 27.54 -23.35
C GLU A 51 -7.41 26.25 -24.04
N GLY A 52 -8.60 25.77 -23.68
CA GLY A 52 -9.15 24.52 -24.17
C GLY A 52 -10.07 23.89 -23.13
N LYS A 53 -11.14 23.23 -23.57
CA LYS A 53 -12.07 22.48 -22.70
C LYS A 53 -12.37 21.09 -23.28
N ASP A 54 -11.45 20.57 -24.08
CA ASP A 54 -11.62 19.23 -24.63
C ASP A 54 -11.54 18.18 -23.52
N SER A 55 -12.38 17.16 -23.64
CA SER A 55 -12.42 16.05 -22.68
C SER A 55 -11.12 15.23 -22.70
N ILE A 56 -10.37 15.26 -23.80
CA ILE A 56 -9.16 14.47 -23.99
C ILE A 56 -8.09 14.92 -23.00
N THR A 57 -7.78 16.22 -22.98
CA THR A 57 -6.77 16.83 -22.10
C THR A 57 -7.18 16.76 -20.63
N ALA A 58 -8.49 16.80 -20.34
CA ALA A 58 -9.00 16.61 -18.97
C ALA A 58 -8.85 15.16 -18.46
N ILE A 59 -9.05 14.16 -19.33
CA ILE A 59 -9.01 12.74 -18.98
C ILE A 59 -7.60 12.14 -19.06
N ALA A 60 -6.72 12.71 -19.89
CA ALA A 60 -5.35 12.25 -20.10
C ALA A 60 -4.56 11.97 -18.80
N PRO A 61 -4.47 12.88 -17.81
CA PRO A 61 -3.68 12.64 -16.60
C PRO A 61 -4.23 11.45 -15.78
N ILE A 62 -5.55 11.27 -15.76
CA ILE A 62 -6.21 10.13 -15.12
C ILE A 62 -5.81 8.85 -15.85
N LYS A 63 -5.97 8.79 -17.18
CA LYS A 63 -5.68 7.57 -17.95
C LYS A 63 -4.21 7.17 -17.89
N ILE A 64 -3.29 8.12 -17.93
CA ILE A 64 -1.84 7.87 -17.76
C ILE A 64 -1.61 7.18 -16.41
N ARG A 65 -2.11 7.76 -15.31
CA ARG A 65 -1.97 7.18 -13.97
C ARG A 65 -2.55 5.76 -13.90
N GLN A 66 -3.79 5.58 -14.38
CA GLN A 66 -4.48 4.29 -14.35
C GLN A 66 -3.70 3.20 -15.10
N GLN A 67 -3.24 3.49 -16.32
CA GLN A 67 -2.53 2.52 -17.16
C GLN A 67 -1.16 2.14 -16.61
N VAL A 68 -0.42 3.12 -16.08
CA VAL A 68 0.88 2.86 -15.44
C VAL A 68 0.71 1.95 -14.23
N TYR A 69 -0.17 2.29 -13.29
CA TYR A 69 -0.36 1.48 -12.10
C TYR A 69 -1.02 0.12 -12.39
N ALA A 70 -1.92 0.01 -13.38
CA ALA A 70 -2.45 -1.28 -13.80
C ALA A 70 -1.35 -2.19 -14.39
N SER A 71 -0.43 -1.61 -15.18
CA SER A 71 0.71 -2.34 -15.73
C SER A 71 1.65 -2.84 -14.62
N LEU A 72 1.93 -1.99 -13.63
CA LEU A 72 2.71 -2.36 -12.44
C LEU A 72 1.99 -3.40 -11.57
N GLY A 73 0.67 -3.30 -11.39
CA GLY A 73 -0.12 -4.30 -10.65
C GLY A 73 -0.10 -5.68 -11.34
N SER A 74 -0.04 -5.71 -12.67
CA SER A 74 -0.01 -6.96 -13.44
C SER A 74 1.39 -7.57 -13.57
N ARG A 75 2.41 -6.74 -13.82
CA ARG A 75 3.77 -7.19 -14.19
C ARG A 75 4.88 -6.69 -13.29
N GLY A 76 4.61 -5.68 -12.46
CA GLY A 76 5.58 -5.14 -11.52
C GLY A 76 6.03 -6.20 -10.52
N PHE A 77 7.35 -6.24 -10.30
CA PHE A 77 8.02 -7.23 -9.48
C PHE A 77 7.81 -8.69 -9.90
N ALA A 78 7.18 -9.01 -11.04
CA ALA A 78 6.78 -10.38 -11.42
C ALA A 78 7.95 -11.36 -11.53
N THR A 79 9.16 -10.86 -11.76
CA THR A 79 10.39 -11.65 -11.80
C THR A 79 10.66 -12.31 -10.43
N SER A 80 11.00 -13.60 -10.45
CA SER A 80 11.56 -14.27 -9.28
C SER A 80 12.91 -13.63 -8.96
N ASN A 81 13.30 -13.54 -7.68
CA ASN A 81 14.60 -12.98 -7.29
C ASN A 81 14.76 -11.45 -7.57
N HIS A 82 13.67 -10.68 -7.58
CA HIS A 82 13.74 -9.23 -7.73
C HIS A 82 14.51 -8.56 -6.56
N PRO A 83 15.56 -7.74 -6.81
CA PRO A 83 16.44 -7.21 -5.75
C PRO A 83 15.70 -6.44 -4.64
N GLN A 84 14.80 -5.53 -5.01
CA GLN A 84 14.01 -4.75 -4.04
C GLN A 84 13.08 -5.64 -3.21
N MET A 85 12.50 -6.67 -3.83
CA MET A 85 11.65 -7.63 -3.12
C MET A 85 12.46 -8.40 -2.11
N LYS A 86 13.65 -8.88 -2.49
CA LYS A 86 14.55 -9.57 -1.56
C LYS A 86 14.97 -8.69 -0.39
N LYS A 87 15.32 -7.43 -0.67
CA LYS A 87 15.67 -6.46 0.37
C LYS A 87 14.50 -6.28 1.35
N LEU A 88 13.29 -6.06 0.85
CA LEU A 88 12.11 -5.86 1.68
C LEU A 88 11.73 -7.12 2.48
N VAL A 89 11.84 -8.32 1.87
CA VAL A 89 11.66 -9.60 2.58
C VAL A 89 12.65 -9.71 3.73
N SER A 90 13.94 -9.45 3.48
CA SER A 90 14.98 -9.53 4.50
C SER A 90 14.77 -8.52 5.63
N GLU A 91 14.34 -7.29 5.30
CA GLU A 91 14.05 -6.26 6.31
C GLU A 91 12.88 -6.67 7.20
N ILE A 92 11.77 -7.13 6.62
CA ILE A 92 10.58 -7.54 7.38
C ILE A 92 10.88 -8.77 8.25
N LEU A 93 11.56 -9.78 7.70
CA LEU A 93 11.93 -10.97 8.46
C LEU A 93 12.94 -10.65 9.57
N GLY A 94 13.90 -9.76 9.32
CA GLY A 94 14.84 -9.30 10.34
C GLY A 94 14.15 -8.57 11.50
N GLU A 95 13.10 -7.79 11.23
CA GLU A 95 12.27 -7.21 12.30
C GLU A 95 11.48 -8.27 13.07
N MET A 96 10.98 -9.32 12.40
CA MET A 96 10.27 -10.42 13.06
C MET A 96 11.19 -11.28 13.93
N GLU A 97 12.43 -11.51 13.51
CA GLU A 97 13.43 -12.29 14.26
C GLU A 97 13.72 -11.67 15.65
N LYS A 98 13.55 -10.35 15.82
CA LYS A 98 13.68 -9.67 17.13
C LYS A 98 12.65 -10.14 18.16
N TYR A 99 11.50 -10.61 17.70
CA TYR A 99 10.42 -11.09 18.56
C TYR A 99 10.39 -12.62 18.64
N ARG A 100 10.83 -13.31 17.58
CA ARG A 100 10.86 -14.78 17.54
C ARG A 100 11.91 -15.28 16.56
N GLU A 101 12.89 -16.02 17.07
CA GLU A 101 13.88 -16.71 16.25
C GLU A 101 13.30 -18.02 15.66
N VAL A 102 13.60 -18.26 14.38
CA VAL A 102 13.30 -19.52 13.68
C VAL A 102 14.63 -20.21 13.39
N VAL A 103 14.99 -21.20 14.21
CA VAL A 103 16.27 -21.93 14.16
C VAL A 103 16.27 -23.03 13.09
N ASP A 104 15.09 -23.57 12.77
CA ASP A 104 14.93 -24.64 11.79
C ASP A 104 15.07 -24.12 10.36
N GLU A 105 16.05 -24.62 9.61
CA GLU A 105 16.40 -24.15 8.27
C GLU A 105 15.31 -24.44 7.21
N GLU A 106 14.55 -25.53 7.35
CA GLU A 106 13.44 -25.83 6.43
C GLU A 106 12.30 -24.85 6.67
N LYS A 107 11.92 -24.64 7.93
CA LYS A 107 10.92 -23.64 8.31
C LYS A 107 11.34 -22.22 7.95
N LYS A 108 12.63 -21.91 8.02
CA LYS A 108 13.17 -20.61 7.60
C LYS A 108 12.99 -20.39 6.10
N LYS A 109 13.23 -21.41 5.27
CA LYS A 109 12.98 -21.34 3.81
C LYS A 109 11.50 -21.19 3.48
N GLU A 110 10.64 -21.94 4.16
CA GLU A 110 9.18 -21.81 4.02
C GLU A 110 8.71 -20.40 4.38
N LEU A 111 9.15 -19.89 5.53
CA LEU A 111 8.83 -18.53 5.98
C LEU A 111 9.28 -17.47 4.96
N ASN A 112 10.48 -17.60 4.39
CA ASN A 112 10.95 -16.69 3.35
C ASN A 112 10.06 -16.70 2.11
N SER A 113 9.65 -17.89 1.66
CA SER A 113 8.75 -18.05 0.51
C SER A 113 7.38 -17.42 0.77
N GLU A 114 6.79 -17.65 1.94
CA GLU A 114 5.50 -17.06 2.32
C GLU A 114 5.60 -15.53 2.49
N ALA A 115 6.68 -15.03 3.08
CA ALA A 115 6.92 -13.60 3.18
C ALA A 115 7.02 -12.95 1.79
N GLU A 116 7.75 -13.57 0.84
CA GLU A 116 7.84 -13.08 -0.53
C GLU A 116 6.46 -12.99 -1.19
N LYS A 117 5.62 -14.02 -1.04
CA LYS A 117 4.24 -14.02 -1.58
C LYS A 117 3.39 -12.91 -0.98
N ILE A 118 3.43 -12.75 0.34
CA ILE A 118 2.64 -11.72 1.05
C ILE A 118 3.07 -10.31 0.62
N ILE A 119 4.37 -10.05 0.57
CA ILE A 119 4.91 -8.73 0.20
C ILE A 119 4.57 -8.42 -1.25
N ARG A 120 4.74 -9.39 -2.15
CA ARG A 120 4.37 -9.25 -3.57
C ARG A 120 2.88 -8.95 -3.75
N THR A 121 2.02 -9.69 -3.05
CA THR A 121 0.57 -9.47 -3.08
C THR A 121 0.20 -8.09 -2.51
N GLY A 122 0.86 -7.66 -1.43
CA GLY A 122 0.66 -6.33 -0.85
C GLY A 122 1.09 -5.19 -1.79
N MET A 123 2.22 -5.34 -2.49
CA MET A 123 2.67 -4.40 -3.51
C MET A 123 1.67 -4.31 -4.68
N GLN A 124 1.22 -5.46 -5.19
CA GLN A 124 0.20 -5.52 -6.24
C GLN A 124 -1.10 -4.85 -5.81
N LEU A 125 -1.57 -5.12 -4.59
CA LEU A 125 -2.75 -4.46 -4.03
C LEU A 125 -2.58 -2.94 -4.01
N TRP A 126 -1.44 -2.44 -3.56
CA TRP A 126 -1.16 -1.00 -3.55
C TRP A 126 -1.20 -0.40 -4.96
N PHE A 127 -0.59 -1.05 -5.96
CA PHE A 127 -0.68 -0.61 -7.36
C PHE A 127 -2.13 -0.59 -7.86
N CYS A 128 -2.89 -1.66 -7.60
CA CYS A 128 -4.30 -1.74 -7.98
C CYS A 128 -5.16 -0.64 -7.35
N LEU A 129 -4.86 -0.24 -6.11
CA LEU A 129 -5.53 0.88 -5.44
C LEU A 129 -5.19 2.21 -6.13
N LYS A 130 -3.91 2.46 -6.48
CA LYS A 130 -3.50 3.69 -7.18
C LYS A 130 -4.05 3.80 -8.62
N ALA A 131 -4.42 2.67 -9.22
CA ALA A 131 -5.06 2.61 -10.54
C ALA A 131 -6.57 2.95 -10.52
N GLN A 132 -7.22 3.05 -9.36
CA GLN A 132 -8.64 3.40 -9.28
C GLN A 132 -8.89 4.90 -9.58
N GLU A 133 -10.13 5.24 -9.94
CA GLU A 133 -10.62 6.62 -10.06
C GLU A 133 -11.98 6.76 -9.35
N PRO A 134 -12.10 7.57 -8.28
CA PRO A 134 -11.02 8.34 -7.64
C PRO A 134 -9.99 7.43 -6.95
N VAL A 135 -8.78 7.95 -6.71
CA VAL A 135 -7.77 7.23 -5.90
C VAL A 135 -8.30 7.09 -4.47
N PRO A 136 -8.41 5.87 -3.92
CA PRO A 136 -8.93 5.67 -2.59
C PRO A 136 -7.97 6.21 -1.53
N LYS A 137 -8.55 6.70 -0.42
CA LYS A 137 -7.85 7.05 0.80
C LYS A 137 -7.68 5.79 1.65
N ILE A 138 -6.44 5.53 2.04
CA ILE A 138 -6.04 4.42 2.90
C ILE A 138 -5.77 5.00 4.29
N GLN A 139 -6.46 4.49 5.30
CA GLN A 139 -6.31 4.96 6.68
C GLN A 139 -6.06 3.80 7.63
N TRP A 140 -5.06 3.97 8.48
CA TRP A 140 -4.71 3.07 9.57
C TRP A 140 -5.17 3.67 10.90
N PHE A 141 -5.77 2.84 11.75
CA PHE A 141 -6.10 3.22 13.12
C PHE A 141 -5.00 2.78 14.08
N LYS A 142 -4.80 3.55 15.15
CA LYS A 142 -3.71 3.41 16.11
C LYS A 142 -4.17 2.73 17.39
N SER A 143 -3.23 2.06 18.05
CA SER A 143 -3.46 1.48 19.37
C SER A 143 -4.03 2.52 20.34
N GLY A 144 -5.08 2.15 21.08
CA GLY A 144 -5.83 3.04 21.97
C GLY A 144 -6.98 3.81 21.31
N ASP A 145 -7.14 3.74 19.97
CA ASP A 145 -8.28 4.36 19.30
C ASP A 145 -9.59 3.72 19.76
N ARG A 146 -10.65 4.54 19.81
CA ARG A 146 -12.01 4.07 20.12
C ARG A 146 -12.53 3.23 18.95
N ILE A 147 -13.29 2.18 19.26
CA ILE A 147 -13.91 1.34 18.24
C ILE A 147 -15.01 2.12 17.52
N GLU A 148 -14.82 2.31 16.22
CA GLU A 148 -15.80 2.92 15.31
C GLU A 148 -16.43 1.84 14.43
N THR A 149 -17.54 1.24 14.87
CA THR A 149 -18.18 0.09 14.18
C THR A 149 -18.61 0.34 12.74
N HIS A 150 -18.79 1.61 12.35
CA HIS A 150 -19.09 2.00 10.98
C HIS A 150 -17.85 2.01 10.07
N LEU A 151 -16.64 2.08 10.63
CA LEU A 151 -15.36 2.10 9.90
C LEU A 151 -14.48 0.87 10.17
N MET A 152 -14.74 0.13 11.25
CA MET A 152 -13.93 -0.98 11.71
C MET A 152 -14.73 -2.30 11.73
N MET A 153 -14.02 -3.40 11.58
CA MET A 153 -14.50 -4.77 11.69
C MET A 153 -13.50 -5.57 12.53
N GLY A 154 -14.01 -6.36 13.47
CA GLY A 154 -13.21 -7.22 14.34
C GLY A 154 -14.10 -8.01 15.28
N SER A 155 -13.50 -8.77 16.17
CA SER A 155 -14.21 -9.65 17.10
C SER A 155 -14.52 -8.92 18.40
N TRP A 156 -15.74 -8.45 18.56
CA TRP A 156 -16.27 -7.92 19.82
C TRP A 156 -17.77 -8.20 19.94
N GLU A 157 -18.24 -8.35 21.17
CA GLU A 157 -19.67 -8.37 21.48
C GLU A 157 -20.19 -6.94 21.58
N SER A 158 -21.39 -6.69 21.04
CA SER A 158 -22.01 -5.36 20.95
C SER A 158 -22.08 -4.63 22.30
N GLU A 159 -22.25 -5.39 23.39
CA GLU A 159 -22.44 -4.88 24.74
C GLU A 159 -21.12 -4.36 25.36
N ASN A 160 -19.98 -4.94 24.96
CA ASN A 160 -18.67 -4.68 25.57
C ASN A 160 -17.83 -3.64 24.80
N ILE A 161 -18.34 -3.08 23.69
CA ILE A 161 -17.59 -2.16 22.82
C ILE A 161 -17.04 -0.95 23.59
N LYS A 162 -17.78 -0.42 24.56
CA LYS A 162 -17.36 0.75 25.35
C LYS A 162 -16.17 0.46 26.27
N GLU A 163 -15.95 -0.80 26.61
CA GLU A 163 -14.86 -1.26 27.48
C GLU A 163 -13.64 -1.72 26.69
N MET A 164 -13.77 -1.80 25.36
CA MET A 164 -12.71 -2.21 24.45
C MET A 164 -12.07 -1.01 23.76
N GLU A 165 -10.81 -1.18 23.37
CA GLU A 165 -10.06 -0.24 22.53
C GLU A 165 -9.34 -1.02 21.43
N LEU A 166 -8.95 -0.29 20.38
CA LEU A 166 -8.15 -0.86 19.30
C LEU A 166 -6.76 -1.22 19.83
N ASP A 167 -6.33 -2.46 19.58
CA ASP A 167 -4.96 -2.87 19.86
C ASP A 167 -4.07 -2.57 18.66
N PHE A 168 -4.41 -3.14 17.50
CA PHE A 168 -3.77 -2.84 16.22
C PHE A 168 -4.71 -3.07 15.03
N THR A 169 -4.47 -2.32 13.96
CA THR A 169 -5.09 -2.55 12.65
C THR A 169 -4.24 -3.56 11.88
N PHE A 170 -4.83 -4.55 11.21
CA PHE A 170 -4.11 -5.48 10.33
C PHE A 170 -4.53 -5.40 8.86
N PHE A 171 -5.65 -4.75 8.56
CA PHE A 171 -6.04 -4.33 7.21
C PHE A 171 -6.65 -2.91 7.25
N PRO A 172 -6.27 -1.99 6.35
CA PRO A 172 -6.63 -0.58 6.50
C PRO A 172 -8.08 -0.32 6.14
N LEU A 173 -8.60 0.82 6.61
CA LEU A 173 -9.83 1.41 6.06
C LEU A 173 -9.53 1.91 4.65
N ILE A 174 -10.39 1.55 3.69
CA ILE A 174 -10.32 2.01 2.31
C ILE A 174 -11.60 2.78 2.00
N THR A 175 -11.44 4.05 1.67
CA THR A 175 -12.55 4.98 1.40
C THR A 175 -12.31 5.76 0.13
N THR A 176 -13.36 6.35 -0.43
CA THR A 176 -13.27 7.41 -1.45
C THR A 176 -12.69 8.72 -0.88
N THR A 177 -12.42 9.69 -1.75
CA THR A 177 -11.95 11.02 -1.40
C THR A 177 -12.97 11.83 -0.59
N GLU A 178 -12.51 12.93 0.02
CA GLU A 178 -13.18 13.62 1.14
C GLU A 178 -14.60 14.14 0.87
N HIS A 179 -15.00 14.32 -0.39
CA HIS A 179 -16.30 14.88 -0.77
C HIS A 179 -17.45 13.87 -0.79
N ASP A 180 -17.17 12.56 -0.86
CA ASP A 180 -18.21 11.53 -1.01
C ASP A 180 -17.79 10.24 -0.32
N LYS A 181 -17.63 10.26 1.02
CA LYS A 181 -17.03 9.20 1.87
C LYS A 181 -17.80 7.87 1.85
N GLN A 182 -17.72 7.15 0.75
CA GLN A 182 -18.12 5.75 0.65
C GLN A 182 -17.00 4.86 1.21
N VAL A 183 -17.37 3.93 2.08
CA VAL A 183 -16.48 2.90 2.60
C VAL A 183 -16.44 1.73 1.61
N PHE A 184 -15.29 1.50 0.99
CA PHE A 184 -15.06 0.32 0.16
C PHE A 184 -14.67 -0.89 1.00
N ASN A 185 -13.89 -0.66 2.06
CA ASN A 185 -13.45 -1.70 2.98
C ASN A 185 -13.32 -1.11 4.38
N LYS A 186 -13.97 -1.72 5.38
CA LYS A 186 -13.78 -1.36 6.78
C LYS A 186 -12.43 -1.87 7.27
N ALA A 187 -11.73 -1.10 8.09
CA ALA A 187 -10.48 -1.56 8.69
C ALA A 187 -10.71 -2.85 9.47
N GLN A 188 -9.84 -3.84 9.26
CA GLN A 188 -9.85 -5.06 10.06
C GLN A 188 -8.89 -4.86 11.23
N VAL A 189 -9.42 -5.01 12.44
CA VAL A 189 -8.74 -4.59 13.67
C VAL A 189 -8.81 -5.68 14.72
N PHE A 190 -7.75 -5.77 15.52
CA PHE A 190 -7.73 -6.53 16.75
C PHE A 190 -8.02 -5.56 17.91
N VAL A 191 -8.79 -6.03 18.90
CA VAL A 191 -9.24 -5.21 20.03
C VAL A 191 -8.79 -5.83 21.34
N ARG A 192 -8.64 -4.98 22.36
CA ARG A 192 -8.30 -5.39 23.72
C ARG A 192 -9.15 -4.64 24.74
N PRO A 193 -9.32 -5.16 25.97
CA PRO A 193 -9.92 -4.38 27.05
C PRO A 193 -9.09 -3.12 27.31
N LYS A 194 -9.77 -2.02 27.64
CA LYS A 194 -9.10 -0.79 28.09
C LYS A 194 -8.31 -1.09 29.34
N GLN A 195 -7.07 -0.59 29.39
CA GLN A 195 -6.30 -0.62 30.62
C GLN A 195 -6.94 0.39 31.59
N THR A 196 -7.69 -0.10 32.59
CA THR A 196 -8.11 0.72 33.72
C THR A 196 -6.86 1.13 34.49
N GLY A 197 -6.54 2.42 34.47
CA GLY A 197 -5.63 3.05 35.42
C GLY A 197 -6.22 3.08 36.82
#